data_AF-A0A7C2M520-F1
#
_entry.id   AF-A0A7C2M520-F1
#
_cell.length_a   1.000
_cell.length_b   1.000
_cell.length_c   1.000
_cell.angle_alpha   90.00
_cell.angle_beta   90.00
_cell.angle_gamma   90.00
#
_symmetry.space_group_name_H-M   'P 1'
#
loop_
_entity.id
_entity.type
_entity.pdbx_description
1 polymer ?
#
loop_
_entity_poly.entity_id
_entity_poly.type
_entity_poly.pdbx_seq_one_letter_code
_entity_poly.pdbx_strand_id
1 'polypeptide(L)'
;MGTPYAKIRNLGKYLVPKNNIWLMRAGLLFGFILLDYLSTLFFINAPIEEGNLLVRHFMETYGIFWGLTIFDFLINIPVYLIICMNSHFVKLPTKISKIMDPIIDAFLAWFVAGYHYNGATSWFWIASGFTRQLTGFFIYFSIILVASQASIIQRLFSLRTKDNSLLDSTD
;
A
#
# COMPACT_ATOMS: atom_id res chain seq x y z
N MET A 1 9.35 -25.34 26.84
CA MET A 1 8.11 -24.58 26.59
C MET A 1 8.47 -23.10 26.42
N GLY A 2 8.26 -22.53 25.22
CA GLY A 2 8.57 -21.11 24.97
C GLY A 2 7.49 -20.20 25.56
N THR A 3 7.89 -19.15 26.28
CA THR A 3 6.96 -18.19 26.89
C THR A 3 6.10 -17.49 25.84
N PRO A 4 4.84 -17.11 26.14
CA PRO A 4 3.95 -16.45 25.18
C PRO A 4 4.55 -15.18 24.57
N TYR A 5 5.39 -14.45 25.32
CA TYR A 5 6.15 -13.30 24.86
C TYR A 5 7.14 -13.63 23.72
N ALA A 6 7.76 -14.81 23.73
CA ALA A 6 8.66 -15.24 22.67
C ALA A 6 7.90 -15.56 21.37
N LYS A 7 6.65 -16.04 21.46
CA LYS A 7 5.77 -16.26 20.30
C LYS A 7 5.32 -14.93 19.68
N ILE A 8 4.88 -13.96 20.48
CA ILE A 8 4.43 -12.65 20.00
C ILE A 8 5.58 -11.89 19.32
N ARG A 9 6.79 -11.92 19.91
CA ARG A 9 7.98 -11.28 19.32
C ARG A 9 8.40 -11.93 17.98
N ASN A 10 8.22 -13.25 17.85
CA ASN A 10 8.46 -13.93 16.57
C ASN A 10 7.39 -13.61 15.53
N LEU A 11 6.14 -13.38 15.94
CA LEU A 11 5.06 -12.95 15.04
C LEU A 11 5.33 -11.54 14.48
N GLY A 12 5.89 -10.64 15.30
CA GLY A 12 6.29 -9.29 14.89
C GLY A 12 7.28 -9.27 13.72
N LYS A 13 8.13 -10.29 13.57
CA LYS A 13 9.04 -10.41 12.41
C LYS A 13 8.31 -10.62 11.08
N TYR A 14 7.06 -11.10 11.11
CA TYR A 14 6.23 -11.30 9.93
C TYR A 14 5.34 -10.11 9.60
N LEU A 15 5.25 -9.12 10.50
CA LEU A 15 4.50 -7.88 10.26
C LEU A 15 5.29 -6.92 9.37
N VAL A 16 6.62 -6.93 9.41
CA VAL A 16 7.43 -6.10 8.49
C VAL A 16 7.68 -6.88 7.20
N PRO A 17 7.33 -6.37 6.01
CA PRO A 17 7.64 -7.05 4.74
C PRO A 17 9.14 -7.37 4.64
N LYS A 18 9.46 -8.63 4.36
CA LYS A 18 10.85 -9.14 4.30
C LYS A 18 11.65 -8.60 3.12
N ASN A 19 10.98 -8.31 2.00
CA ASN A 19 11.63 -7.92 0.76
C ASN A 19 11.65 -6.39 0.62
N ASN A 20 12.79 -5.81 0.26
CA ASN A 20 12.93 -4.38 0.00
C ASN A 20 11.90 -3.87 -1.04
N ILE A 21 11.54 -4.71 -2.01
CA ILE A 21 10.52 -4.36 -3.01
C ILE A 21 9.13 -4.21 -2.37
N TRP A 22 8.71 -5.19 -1.57
CA TRP A 22 7.40 -5.16 -0.90
C TRP A 22 7.32 -4.09 0.19
N LEU A 23 8.44 -3.80 0.86
CA LEU A 23 8.53 -2.70 1.82
C LEU A 23 8.38 -1.34 1.12
N MET A 24 9.04 -1.14 -0.03
CA MET A 24 8.90 0.10 -0.80
C MET A 24 7.48 0.25 -1.36
N ARG A 25 6.87 -0.83 -1.86
CA ARG A 25 5.47 -0.83 -2.31
C ARG A 25 4.51 -0.46 -1.17
N ALA A 26 4.72 -1.03 0.01
CA ALA A 26 3.98 -0.66 1.21
C ALA A 26 4.16 0.83 1.51
N GLY A 27 5.40 1.32 1.58
CA GLY A 27 5.69 2.72 1.87
C GLY A 27 5.00 3.69 0.90
N LEU A 28 5.01 3.39 -0.40
CA LEU A 28 4.32 4.21 -1.40
C LEU A 28 2.80 4.18 -1.23
N LEU A 29 2.22 2.99 -1.07
CA LEU A 29 0.78 2.83 -0.94
C LEU A 29 0.25 3.49 0.34
N PHE A 30 0.90 3.24 1.48
CA PHE A 30 0.55 3.86 2.75
C PHE A 30 0.87 5.36 2.79
N GLY A 31 1.91 5.82 2.08
CA GLY A 31 2.18 7.25 1.90
C GLY A 31 1.05 7.96 1.17
N PHE A 32 0.46 7.33 0.15
CA PHE A 32 -0.70 7.86 -0.55
C PHE A 32 -1.95 7.89 0.31
N ILE A 33 -2.22 6.81 1.04
CA ILE A 33 -3.33 6.73 1.99
C ILE A 33 -3.18 7.83 3.05
N LEU A 34 -1.97 8.04 3.57
CA LEU A 34 -1.71 9.10 4.55
C LEU A 34 -1.94 10.49 3.96
N LEU A 35 -1.55 10.70 2.70
CA LEU A 35 -1.82 11.96 2.01
C LEU A 35 -3.32 12.20 1.83
N ASP A 36 -4.07 11.17 1.44
CA ASP A 36 -5.54 11.21 1.38
C ASP A 36 -6.12 11.56 2.75
N TYR A 37 -5.79 10.79 3.79
CA TYR A 37 -6.21 11.04 5.17
C TYR A 37 -6.00 12.49 5.60
N LEU A 38 -4.79 13.02 5.39
CA LEU A 38 -4.46 14.40 5.73
C LEU A 38 -5.27 15.39 4.89
N SER A 39 -5.38 15.17 3.58
CA SER A 39 -6.15 16.06 2.71
C SER A 39 -7.62 16.11 3.12
N THR A 40 -8.22 14.97 3.38
CA THR A 40 -9.59 14.82 3.84
C THR A 40 -9.79 15.51 5.19
N LEU A 41 -8.86 15.35 6.12
CA LEU A 41 -8.92 16.02 7.42
C LEU A 41 -8.81 17.56 7.34
N PHE A 42 -8.00 18.07 6.40
CA PHE A 42 -7.78 19.51 6.23
C PHE A 42 -8.87 20.21 5.40
N PHE A 43 -9.43 19.53 4.39
CA PHE A 43 -10.35 20.15 3.44
C PHE A 43 -11.82 19.90 3.77
N ILE A 44 -12.17 18.78 4.41
CA ILE A 44 -13.56 18.48 4.76
C ILE A 44 -13.96 19.20 6.04
N ASN A 45 -15.02 20.00 5.94
CA ASN A 45 -15.62 20.69 7.09
C ASN A 45 -16.85 19.96 7.63
N ALA A 46 -17.52 19.16 6.79
CA ALA A 46 -18.70 18.40 7.17
C ALA A 46 -18.75 17.02 6.51
N PRO A 47 -19.22 15.96 7.20
CA PRO A 47 -19.27 14.60 6.65
C PRO A 47 -20.01 14.47 5.30
N ILE A 48 -20.98 15.33 5.04
CA ILE A 48 -21.77 15.34 3.79
C ILE A 48 -20.92 15.63 2.54
N GLU A 49 -19.77 16.28 2.70
CA GLU A 49 -18.81 16.60 1.64
C GLU A 49 -18.02 15.36 1.20
N GLU A 50 -17.92 14.34 2.06
CA GLU A 50 -17.22 13.08 1.76
C GLU A 50 -18.07 12.21 0.84
N GLY A 51 -17.59 11.96 -0.38
CA GLY A 51 -18.29 11.19 -1.40
C GLY A 51 -18.34 9.68 -1.12
N ASN A 52 -17.46 9.15 -0.27
CA ASN A 52 -17.52 7.76 0.16
C ASN A 52 -18.59 7.58 1.25
N LEU A 53 -19.70 6.93 0.89
CA LEU A 53 -20.84 6.71 1.79
C LEU A 53 -20.46 5.97 3.08
N LEU A 54 -19.49 5.06 3.02
CA LEU A 54 -19.03 4.35 4.22
C LEU A 54 -18.23 5.29 5.12
N VAL A 55 -17.24 6.00 4.59
CA VAL A 55 -16.45 6.98 5.35
C VAL A 55 -17.38 8.02 6.00
N ARG A 56 -18.31 8.55 5.22
CA ARG A 56 -19.34 9.49 5.69
C ARG A 56 -20.09 8.95 6.89
N HIS A 57 -20.58 7.72 6.82
CA HIS A 57 -21.30 7.10 7.93
C HIS A 57 -20.44 6.99 9.20
N PHE A 58 -19.15 6.66 9.07
CA PHE A 58 -18.22 6.65 10.20
C PHE A 58 -17.99 8.06 10.76
N MET A 59 -17.80 9.06 9.90
CA MET A 59 -17.64 10.47 10.31
C MET A 59 -18.89 11.02 11.01
N GLU A 60 -20.09 10.66 10.55
CA GLU A 60 -21.36 11.05 11.17
C GLU A 60 -21.55 10.38 12.55
N THR A 61 -21.09 9.14 12.71
CA THR A 61 -21.27 8.37 13.94
C THR A 61 -20.24 8.72 15.02
N TYR A 62 -18.98 8.92 14.63
CA TYR A 62 -17.86 9.06 15.57
C TYR A 62 -17.21 10.46 15.53
N GLY A 63 -17.70 11.37 14.68
CA GLY A 63 -17.08 12.65 14.38
C GLY A 63 -16.01 12.55 13.28
N ILE A 64 -15.66 13.67 12.63
CA ILE A 64 -14.78 13.69 11.45
C ILE A 64 -13.44 13.00 11.74
N PHE A 65 -12.70 13.47 12.76
CA PHE A 65 -11.36 12.95 13.08
C PHE A 65 -11.38 11.45 13.42
N TRP A 66 -12.21 11.05 14.39
CA TRP A 66 -12.25 9.66 14.85
C TRP A 66 -12.90 8.72 13.84
N GLY A 67 -13.97 9.14 13.16
CA GLY A 67 -14.64 8.37 12.12
C GLY A 67 -13.70 8.08 10.95
N LEU A 68 -13.00 9.09 10.44
CA LEU A 68 -12.01 8.93 9.38
C LEU A 68 -10.86 8.01 9.83
N THR A 69 -10.31 8.25 11.02
CA THR A 69 -9.20 7.44 11.56
C THR A 69 -9.59 5.96 11.67
N ILE A 70 -10.75 5.67 12.29
CA ILE A 70 -11.22 4.29 12.47
C ILE A 70 -11.44 3.62 11.12
N PHE A 71 -12.09 4.32 10.19
CA PHE A 71 -12.35 3.81 8.85
C PHE A 71 -11.05 3.45 8.12
N ASP A 72 -10.08 4.37 8.09
CA ASP A 72 -8.80 4.17 7.43
C ASP A 72 -8.03 3.01 8.05
N PHE A 73 -8.02 2.88 9.37
CA PHE A 73 -7.41 1.74 10.02
C PHE A 73 -8.08 0.42 9.59
N LEU A 74 -9.40 0.34 9.59
CA LEU A 74 -10.14 -0.88 9.26
C LEU A 74 -9.94 -1.32 7.81
N ILE A 75 -10.03 -0.38 6.86
CA ILE A 75 -9.89 -0.66 5.43
C ILE A 75 -8.46 -1.04 5.06
N ASN A 76 -7.47 -0.52 5.78
CA ASN A 76 -6.06 -0.76 5.47
C ASN A 76 -5.46 -2.00 6.14
N ILE A 77 -6.09 -2.57 7.18
CA ILE A 77 -5.69 -3.86 7.75
C ILE A 77 -5.60 -4.98 6.70
N PRO A 78 -6.64 -5.27 5.89
CA PRO A 78 -6.57 -6.35 4.90
C PRO A 78 -5.50 -6.08 3.83
N VAL A 79 -5.32 -4.82 3.42
CA VAL A 79 -4.28 -4.41 2.47
C VAL A 79 -2.88 -4.69 3.02
N TYR A 80 -2.63 -4.27 4.27
CA TYR A 80 -1.38 -4.53 4.97
C TYR A 80 -1.10 -6.04 5.08
N LEU A 81 -2.12 -6.82 5.45
CA LEU A 81 -2.00 -8.27 5.60
C LEU A 81 -1.64 -8.94 4.27
N ILE A 82 -2.26 -8.54 3.15
CA ILE A 82 -1.93 -9.06 1.81
C ILE A 82 -0.45 -8.80 1.49
N ILE A 83 0.03 -7.57 1.73
CA ILE A 83 1.43 -7.20 1.45
C ILE A 83 2.40 -8.02 2.32
N CYS A 84 2.12 -8.13 3.62
CA CYS A 84 2.95 -8.90 4.54
C CYS A 84 2.96 -10.39 4.16
N MET A 85 1.78 -10.95 3.86
CA MET A 85 1.66 -12.36 3.49
C MET A 85 2.40 -12.66 2.19
N ASN A 86 2.22 -11.82 1.18
CA ASN A 86 2.89 -12.00 -0.11
C ASN A 86 4.41 -11.84 0.03
N SER A 87 4.87 -10.96 0.91
CA SER A 87 6.30 -10.80 1.17
C SER A 87 6.95 -11.97 1.92
N HIS A 88 6.21 -12.73 2.74
CA HIS A 88 6.79 -13.75 3.63
C HIS A 88 6.49 -15.19 3.21
N PHE A 89 5.26 -15.48 2.78
CA PHE A 89 4.79 -16.84 2.57
C PHE A 89 4.85 -17.29 1.11
N VAL A 90 4.88 -16.34 0.18
CA VAL A 90 4.79 -16.62 -1.25
C VAL A 90 6.20 -16.68 -1.87
N LYS A 91 6.88 -17.82 -1.70
CA LYS A 91 8.09 -18.14 -2.47
C LYS A 91 7.72 -18.69 -3.84
N LEU A 92 7.13 -17.84 -4.69
CA LEU A 92 6.80 -18.26 -6.06
C LEU A 92 8.06 -18.40 -6.91
N PRO A 93 8.10 -19.40 -7.82
CA PRO A 93 9.07 -19.42 -8.90
C PRO A 93 9.07 -18.09 -9.64
N THR A 94 10.24 -17.60 -10.06
CA THR A 94 10.44 -16.27 -10.63
C THR A 94 9.53 -15.97 -11.83
N LYS A 95 9.19 -17.00 -12.62
CA LYS A 95 8.25 -16.88 -13.76
C LYS A 95 6.83 -16.56 -13.30
N ILE A 96 6.38 -17.14 -12.20
CA ILE A 96 5.02 -16.96 -11.68
C ILE A 96 4.92 -15.62 -10.92
N SER A 97 5.93 -15.24 -10.13
CA SER A 97 5.94 -13.93 -9.45
C SER A 97 5.91 -12.75 -10.43
N LYS A 98 6.57 -12.85 -11.59
CA LYS A 98 6.50 -11.82 -12.65
C LYS A 98 5.08 -11.56 -13.17
N ILE A 99 4.17 -12.51 -13.04
CA ILE A 99 2.76 -12.39 -13.47
C ILE A 99 1.87 -12.03 -12.28
N MET A 100 2.09 -12.67 -11.13
CA MET A 100 1.23 -12.49 -9.95
C MET A 100 1.44 -11.16 -9.24
N ASP A 101 2.68 -10.68 -9.14
CA ASP A 101 2.97 -9.43 -8.43
C ASP A 101 2.24 -8.22 -9.07
N PRO A 102 2.27 -8.03 -10.42
CA PRO A 102 1.49 -6.98 -11.07
C PRO A 102 -0.03 -7.14 -10.90
N ILE A 103 -0.54 -8.37 -10.86
CA ILE A 103 -1.97 -8.62 -10.66
C ILE A 103 -2.39 -8.19 -9.25
N ILE A 104 -1.61 -8.56 -8.23
CA ILE A 104 -1.84 -8.12 -6.85
C ILE A 104 -1.77 -6.60 -6.78
N ASP A 105 -0.75 -5.98 -7.39
CA ASP A 105 -0.60 -4.53 -7.44
C ASP A 105 -1.81 -3.85 -8.11
N ALA A 106 -2.37 -4.43 -9.18
CA ALA A 106 -3.55 -3.91 -9.85
C ALA A 106 -4.80 -3.98 -8.95
N PHE A 107 -5.02 -5.10 -8.25
CA PHE A 107 -6.13 -5.22 -7.30
C PHE A 107 -6.00 -4.24 -6.14
N LEU A 108 -4.79 -4.09 -5.59
CA LEU A 108 -4.50 -3.13 -4.52
C LEU A 108 -4.71 -1.70 -5.00
N ALA A 109 -4.20 -1.34 -6.18
CA ALA A 109 -4.39 -0.02 -6.78
C ALA A 109 -5.88 0.28 -7.00
N TRP A 110 -6.65 -0.69 -7.49
CA TRP A 110 -8.09 -0.52 -7.72
C TRP A 110 -8.86 -0.30 -6.42
N PHE A 111 -8.51 -1.09 -5.40
CA PHE A 111 -9.10 -0.99 -4.07
C PHE A 111 -8.80 0.36 -3.42
N VAL A 112 -7.54 0.77 -3.37
CA VAL A 112 -7.13 2.06 -2.79
C VAL A 112 -7.74 3.22 -3.58
N ALA A 113 -7.82 3.13 -4.91
CA ALA A 113 -8.45 4.17 -5.72
C ALA A 113 -9.95 4.31 -5.43
N GLY A 114 -10.65 3.20 -5.16
CA GLY A 114 -12.07 3.22 -4.84
C GLY A 114 -12.34 3.82 -3.45
N TYR A 115 -11.56 3.42 -2.45
CA TYR A 115 -11.82 3.80 -1.06
C TYR A 115 -11.25 5.16 -0.68
N HIS A 116 -10.06 5.48 -1.18
CA HIS A 116 -9.34 6.71 -0.85
C HIS A 116 -9.53 7.75 -1.95
N TYR A 117 -9.01 7.52 -3.16
CA TYR A 117 -8.96 8.54 -4.20
C TYR A 117 -10.36 9.06 -4.62
N ASN A 118 -11.34 8.18 -4.76
CA ASN A 118 -12.71 8.57 -5.12
C ASN A 118 -13.37 9.45 -4.05
N GLY A 119 -13.10 9.19 -2.76
CA GLY A 119 -13.54 10.03 -1.65
C GLY A 119 -12.79 11.35 -1.60
N ALA A 120 -11.46 11.28 -1.59
CA ALA A 120 -10.53 12.42 -1.60
C ALA A 120 -10.82 13.44 -2.69
N THR A 121 -11.23 12.99 -3.87
CA THR A 121 -11.48 13.86 -5.02
C THR A 121 -12.93 14.29 -5.13
N SER A 122 -13.81 13.80 -4.25
CA SER A 122 -15.24 14.01 -4.40
C SER A 122 -15.72 15.42 -4.14
N TRP A 123 -15.03 16.16 -3.28
CA TRP A 123 -15.39 17.52 -2.90
C TRP A 123 -14.95 18.58 -3.92
N PHE A 124 -13.91 18.32 -4.74
CA PHE A 124 -13.44 19.27 -5.76
C PHE A 124 -13.61 18.80 -7.20
N TRP A 125 -13.68 17.49 -7.45
CA TRP A 125 -13.77 16.95 -8.80
C TRP A 125 -15.17 16.42 -9.08
N ILE A 126 -15.93 17.22 -9.83
CA ILE A 126 -17.28 16.90 -10.33
C ILE A 126 -17.16 15.92 -11.50
N ALA A 127 -16.79 14.68 -11.19
CA ALA A 127 -16.76 13.56 -12.12
C ALA A 127 -17.51 12.37 -11.50
N SER A 128 -17.92 11.43 -12.35
CA SER A 128 -18.57 10.21 -11.85
C SER A 128 -17.62 9.44 -10.93
N GLY A 129 -18.16 8.73 -9.93
CA GLY A 129 -17.33 7.95 -9.00
C GLY A 129 -16.44 6.93 -9.72
N PHE A 130 -16.95 6.35 -10.81
CA PHE A 130 -16.19 5.45 -11.67
C PHE A 130 -15.00 6.15 -12.33
N THR A 131 -15.20 7.37 -12.86
CA THR A 131 -14.12 8.16 -13.47
C THR A 131 -13.02 8.48 -12.46
N ARG A 132 -13.39 8.92 -11.25
CA ARG A 132 -12.44 9.24 -10.19
C ARG A 132 -11.64 8.01 -9.78
N GLN A 133 -12.30 6.89 -9.54
CA GLN A 133 -11.64 5.63 -9.21
C GLN A 133 -10.72 5.14 -10.34
N LEU A 134 -11.15 5.22 -11.60
CA LEU A 134 -10.34 4.82 -12.74
C LEU A 134 -9.07 5.67 -12.85
N THR A 135 -9.18 6.98 -12.64
CA THR A 135 -8.02 7.88 -12.63
C THR A 135 -7.08 7.59 -11.47
N GLY A 136 -7.62 7.44 -10.25
CA GLY A 136 -6.82 7.04 -9.10
C GLY A 136 -6.10 5.72 -9.31
N PHE A 137 -6.77 4.74 -9.94
CA PHE A 137 -6.19 3.45 -10.28
C PHE A 137 -4.97 3.61 -11.20
N PHE A 138 -5.09 4.37 -12.28
CA PHE A 138 -3.96 4.57 -13.20
C PHE A 138 -2.80 5.31 -12.55
N ILE A 139 -3.06 6.29 -11.68
CA ILE A 139 -2.04 7.00 -10.91
C ILE A 139 -1.30 6.01 -9.99
N TYR A 140 -2.04 5.28 -9.16
CA TYR A 140 -1.45 4.33 -8.21
C TYR A 140 -0.71 3.20 -8.90
N PHE A 141 -1.30 2.63 -9.93
CA PHE A 141 -0.68 1.54 -10.69
C PHE A 141 0.60 2.01 -11.39
N SER A 142 0.59 3.20 -11.98
CA SER A 142 1.78 3.78 -12.64
C SER A 142 2.93 4.00 -11.65
N ILE A 143 2.63 4.51 -10.45
CA ILE A 143 3.62 4.72 -9.38
C ILE A 143 4.21 3.39 -8.92
N ILE A 144 3.37 2.38 -8.71
CA ILE A 144 3.83 1.03 -8.33
C ILE A 144 4.69 0.41 -9.44
N LEU A 145 4.32 0.59 -10.71
CA LEU A 145 5.11 0.11 -11.85
C LEU A 145 6.50 0.77 -11.90
N VAL A 146 6.57 2.10 -11.78
CA VAL A 146 7.83 2.85 -11.75
C VAL A 146 8.70 2.39 -10.59
N ALA A 147 8.11 2.25 -9.41
CA ALA A 147 8.80 1.76 -8.23
C ALA A 147 9.32 0.33 -8.44
N SER A 148 8.52 -0.55 -9.05
CA SER A 148 8.92 -1.92 -9.38
C SER A 148 10.16 -1.93 -10.30
N GLN A 149 10.21 -1.08 -11.33
CA GLN A 149 11.37 -0.95 -12.21
C GLN A 149 12.62 -0.43 -11.48
N ALA A 150 12.47 0.62 -10.66
CA ALA A 150 13.56 1.18 -9.87
C ALA A 150 14.17 0.13 -8.92
N SER A 151 13.34 -0.73 -8.35
CA SER A 151 13.79 -1.81 -7.47
C SER A 151 14.53 -2.94 -8.20
N ILE A 152 14.14 -3.26 -9.44
CA ILE A 152 14.85 -4.21 -10.29
C ILE A 152 16.24 -3.67 -10.62
N ILE A 153 16.33 -2.38 -10.96
CA ILE A 153 17.60 -1.70 -11.24
C ILE A 153 18.52 -1.74 -10.01
N GLN A 154 18.00 -1.39 -8.82
CA GLN A 154 18.78 -1.46 -7.57
C GLN A 154 19.30 -2.88 -7.28
N ARG A 155 18.50 -3.91 -7.57
CA ARG A 155 18.89 -5.31 -7.36
C ARG A 155 19.98 -5.77 -8.35
N LEU A 156 19.91 -5.33 -9.60
CA LEU A 156 20.95 -5.60 -10.60
C LEU A 156 22.27 -4.91 -10.22
N PHE A 157 22.20 -3.67 -9.73
CA PHE A 157 23.37 -2.95 -9.24
C PHE A 157 24.00 -3.64 -8.04
N SER A 158 23.21 -4.09 -7.05
CA SER A 158 23.77 -4.73 -5.86
C SER A 158 24.44 -6.08 -6.17
N LEU A 159 23.88 -6.84 -7.12
CA LEU A 159 24.49 -8.09 -7.61
C LEU A 159 25.82 -7.81 -8.32
N ARG A 160 25.87 -6.80 -9.19
CA ARG A 160 27.11 -6.39 -9.88
C ARG A 160 28.21 -5.97 -8.88
N THR A 161 27.89 -5.19 -7.85
CA THR A 161 28.88 -4.83 -6.82
C THR A 161 29.38 -6.04 -6.02
N LYS A 162 28.52 -7.04 -5.79
CA LYS A 162 28.88 -8.23 -5.03
C LYS A 162 29.83 -9.15 -5.83
N ASP A 163 29.58 -9.32 -7.13
CA ASP A 163 30.50 -10.06 -8.01
C ASP A 163 31.86 -9.37 -8.09
N ASN A 164 31.89 -8.04 -8.23
CA ASN A 164 33.14 -7.28 -8.26
C ASN A 164 33.94 -7.40 -6.94
N SER A 165 33.27 -7.41 -5.79
CA SER A 165 33.94 -7.58 -4.49
C SER A 165 34.51 -8.98 -4.25
N LEU A 166 33.93 -10.00 -4.90
CA LEU A 166 34.45 -11.37 -4.81
C LEU A 166 35.69 -11.55 -5.69
N LEU A 167 35.73 -10.89 -6.85
CA LEU A 167 36.88 -10.87 -7.75
C LEU A 167 38.10 -10.18 -7.12
N ASP A 168 37.91 -9.05 -6.42
CA ASP A 168 38.99 -8.35 -5.71
C ASP A 168 39.51 -9.09 -4.46
N SER A 169 38.80 -10.12 -3.97
CA SER A 169 39.20 -10.89 -2.78
C SER A 169 40.00 -12.16 -3.09
N THR A 170 40.25 -12.42 -4.38
CA THR A 170 40.97 -13.60 -4.88
C THR A 170 42.39 -13.31 -5.39
N ASP A 171 42.83 -12.05 -5.32
CA ASP A 171 44.21 -11.60 -5.57
C ASP A 171 44.93 -11.27 -4.24
#